data_AF-A0A4R7HYG8-F1
#
_entry.id   AF-A0A4R7HYG8-F1
#
_cell.length_a   1.000
_cell.length_b   1.000
_cell.length_c   1.000
_cell.angle_alpha   90.00
_cell.angle_beta   90.00
_cell.angle_gamma   90.00
#
_symmetry.space_group_name_H-M   'P 1'
#
loop_
_entity.id
_entity.type
_entity.pdbx_description
1 polymer ?
#
loop_
_entity_poly.entity_id
_entity_poly.type
_entity_poly.pdbx_seq_one_letter_code
_entity_poly.pdbx_strand_id
1 'polypeptide(L)'
;MRVRARATDRTPDALADASTARDAGATLVEVLITIVLLGTLVAGILTLTQTSIIASKTSEEAARVESALLTAAERVERADRLQFPCDDTLPAPVEAAAQLKLGVSETDVEHHAWITTEHLDGSGQWAPGACPGGVYQPNLVQRITITMVSPDTGLTRSLEVIKGDI
;
A
#
# COMPACT_ATOMS: atom_id res chain seq x y z
N MET A 1 44.60 51.63 1.26
CA MET A 1 43.16 51.94 1.36
C MET A 1 42.81 51.99 2.85
N ARG A 2 42.14 53.06 3.30
CA ARG A 2 42.21 53.58 4.69
C ARG A 2 41.43 52.74 5.71
N VAL A 3 42.11 52.38 6.80
CA VAL A 3 41.53 51.90 8.06
C VAL A 3 40.86 53.09 8.77
N ARG A 4 39.58 52.95 9.13
CA ARG A 4 38.87 53.89 10.02
C ARG A 4 38.46 53.15 11.29
N ALA A 5 39.24 53.34 12.35
CA ALA A 5 38.80 53.07 13.71
C ALA A 5 37.90 54.23 14.15
N ARG A 6 36.71 53.94 14.69
CA ARG A 6 35.87 54.92 15.39
C ARG A 6 35.59 54.41 16.79
N ALA A 7 36.23 55.07 17.76
CA ALA A 7 36.10 54.82 19.17
C ALA A 7 34.93 55.63 19.76
N THR A 8 34.18 54.93 20.61
CA THR A 8 33.51 55.35 21.86
C THR A 8 32.54 56.53 21.82
N ASP A 9 31.28 56.23 22.12
CA ASP A 9 30.61 56.90 23.22
C ASP A 9 29.79 55.87 24.02
N ARG A 10 30.17 55.68 25.28
CA ARG A 10 29.46 54.87 26.28
C ARG A 10 28.83 55.89 27.21
N THR A 11 27.52 56.06 27.11
CA THR A 11 26.73 56.72 28.14
C THR A 11 26.27 55.64 29.12
N PRO A 12 26.82 55.56 30.34
CA PRO A 12 26.16 54.90 31.45
C PRO A 12 25.05 55.83 31.98
N ASP A 13 24.08 55.26 32.69
CA ASP A 13 23.01 55.95 33.45
C ASP A 13 21.67 56.17 32.71
N ALA A 14 21.02 55.05 32.41
CA ALA A 14 19.58 54.89 32.66
C ALA A 14 19.33 53.53 33.32
N LEU A 15 19.99 53.32 34.46
CA LEU A 15 19.60 52.33 35.47
C LEU A 15 18.47 52.94 36.30
N ALA A 16 17.22 52.76 35.89
CA ALA A 16 16.08 52.78 36.81
C ALA A 16 14.82 52.24 36.11
N ASP A 17 14.50 50.99 36.42
CA ASP A 17 13.15 50.58 36.76
C ASP A 17 12.15 50.31 35.62
N ALA A 18 12.37 49.20 34.90
CA ALA A 18 11.27 48.34 34.46
C ALA A 18 11.58 46.84 34.60
N SER A 19 12.67 46.50 35.27
CA SER A 19 12.83 45.18 35.88
C SER A 19 12.36 45.26 37.33
N THR A 20 11.15 45.78 37.55
CA THR A 20 10.30 45.10 38.52
C THR A 20 10.05 43.72 37.93
N ALA A 21 11.04 42.84 38.10
CA ALA A 21 10.85 41.42 38.08
C ALA A 21 9.82 41.19 39.19
N ARG A 22 8.55 41.33 38.82
CA ARG A 22 7.46 40.82 39.61
C ARG A 22 7.83 39.36 39.72
N ASP A 23 8.27 38.97 40.91
CA ASP A 23 8.07 37.61 41.40
C ASP A 23 6.56 37.38 41.39
N ALA A 24 5.99 37.26 40.19
CA ALA A 24 4.71 36.65 39.94
C ALA A 24 5.00 35.18 40.16
N GLY A 25 5.07 34.80 41.44
CA GLY A 25 5.19 33.40 41.81
C GLY A 25 4.16 32.61 41.02
N ALA A 26 4.59 31.51 40.41
CA ALA A 26 3.74 30.68 39.57
C ALA A 26 2.44 30.40 40.32
N THR A 27 1.32 30.90 39.80
CA THR A 27 0.04 30.68 40.47
C THR A 27 -0.31 29.21 40.34
N LEU A 28 -0.98 28.63 41.34
CA LEU A 28 -1.42 27.22 41.29
C LEU A 28 -2.25 26.93 40.03
N VAL A 29 -3.00 27.93 39.55
CA VAL A 29 -3.78 27.86 38.31
C VAL A 29 -2.88 27.76 37.08
N GLU A 30 -1.77 28.51 37.00
CA GLU A 30 -0.81 28.45 35.90
C GLU A 30 -0.11 27.09 35.84
N VAL A 31 0.30 26.55 36.99
CA VAL A 31 0.87 25.20 37.09
C VAL A 31 -0.16 24.16 36.64
N LEU A 32 -1.44 24.31 37.03
CA LEU A 32 -2.49 23.40 36.60
C LEU A 32 -2.73 23.46 35.09
N ILE A 33 -2.78 24.66 34.49
CA ILE A 33 -2.95 24.84 33.05
C ILE A 33 -1.78 24.22 32.28
N THR A 34 -0.54 24.44 32.72
CA THR A 34 0.65 23.87 32.07
C THR A 34 0.66 22.33 32.12
N ILE A 35 0.28 21.73 33.24
CA ILE A 35 0.14 20.26 33.35
C ILE A 35 -0.93 19.74 32.40
N VAL A 36 -2.09 20.40 32.33
CA VAL A 36 -3.17 20.01 31.42
C VAL A 36 -2.72 20.13 29.96
N LEU A 37 -2.09 21.24 29.58
CA LEU A 37 -1.58 21.45 28.23
C LEU A 37 -0.52 20.41 27.86
N LEU A 38 0.44 20.14 28.73
CA LEU A 38 1.46 19.11 28.51
C LEU A 38 0.82 17.73 28.37
N GLY A 39 -0.15 17.40 29.23
CA GLY A 39 -0.90 16.14 29.15
C GLY A 39 -1.63 15.98 27.82
N THR A 40 -2.33 17.01 27.36
CA THR A 40 -3.03 16.97 26.05
C THR A 40 -2.07 16.86 24.88
N LEU A 41 -0.91 17.52 24.95
CA LEU A 41 0.12 17.45 23.93
C LEU A 41 0.74 16.05 23.85
N VAL A 42 1.07 15.44 24.99
CA VAL A 42 1.59 14.07 25.05
C VAL A 42 0.55 13.07 24.54
N ALA A 43 -0.71 13.22 24.93
CA ALA A 43 -1.80 12.38 24.44
C ALA A 43 -1.94 12.47 22.91
N GLY A 44 -1.86 13.68 22.34
CA GLY A 44 -1.89 13.89 20.89
C GLY A 44 -0.69 13.27 20.16
N ILE A 45 0.50 13.27 20.74
CA ILE A 45 1.67 12.62 20.16
C ILE A 45 1.50 11.09 20.15
N LEU A 46 0.95 10.52 21.23
CA LEU A 46 0.73 9.08 21.33
C LEU A 46 -0.32 8.56 20.33
N THR A 47 -1.35 9.33 20.02
CA THR A 47 -2.33 8.94 18.99
C THR A 47 -1.71 8.99 17.59
N LEU A 48 -0.91 10.02 17.31
CA LEU A 48 -0.18 10.12 16.03
C LEU A 48 0.78 8.94 15.82
N THR A 49 1.55 8.55 16.84
CA THR A 49 2.46 7.40 16.71
C THR A 49 1.71 6.10 16.46
N GLN A 50 0.58 5.87 17.12
CA GLN A 50 -0.27 4.69 16.87
C GLN A 50 -0.76 4.66 15.42
N THR A 51 -1.26 5.78 14.90
CA THR A 51 -1.72 5.85 13.51
C THR A 51 -0.58 5.60 12.51
N SER A 52 0.62 6.11 12.79
CA SER A 52 1.80 5.87 11.94
C SER A 52 2.20 4.40 11.92
N ILE A 53 2.10 3.69 13.05
CA ILE A 53 2.41 2.25 13.13
C ILE A 53 1.40 1.45 12.31
N ILE A 54 0.11 1.75 12.45
CA ILE A 54 -0.96 1.06 11.71
C ILE A 54 -0.78 1.31 10.21
N ALA A 55 -0.55 2.57 9.80
CA ALA A 55 -0.28 2.92 8.41
C ALA A 55 0.94 2.16 7.86
N SER A 56 2.03 2.07 8.63
CA SER A 56 3.22 1.32 8.23
C SER A 56 2.94 -0.15 8.00
N LYS A 57 2.17 -0.80 8.89
CA LYS A 57 1.78 -2.21 8.72
C LYS A 57 0.95 -2.43 7.47
N THR A 58 -0.05 -1.57 7.24
CA THR A 58 -0.88 -1.67 6.03
C THR A 58 -0.10 -1.50 4.74
N SER A 59 0.92 -0.62 4.74
CA SER A 59 1.81 -0.40 3.59
C SER A 59 2.69 -1.62 3.32
N GLU A 60 3.28 -2.20 4.38
CA GLU A 60 4.11 -3.41 4.25
C GLU A 60 3.29 -4.60 3.74
N GLU A 61 2.08 -4.79 4.27
CA GLU A 61 1.18 -5.85 3.79
C GLU A 61 0.76 -5.65 2.34
N ALA A 62 0.44 -4.41 1.93
CA ALA A 62 0.14 -4.11 0.53
C ALA A 62 1.29 -4.51 -0.39
N ALA A 63 2.53 -4.16 -0.03
CA ALA A 63 3.71 -4.52 -0.81
C ALA A 63 3.94 -6.04 -0.88
N ARG A 64 3.65 -6.77 0.21
CA ARG A 64 3.74 -8.24 0.23
C ARG A 64 2.69 -8.87 -0.70
N VAL A 65 1.44 -8.38 -0.64
CA VAL A 65 0.35 -8.84 -1.52
C VAL A 65 0.69 -8.59 -2.99
N GLU A 66 1.16 -7.38 -3.33
CA GLU A 66 1.58 -7.04 -4.69
C GLU A 66 2.74 -7.93 -5.17
N SER A 67 3.76 -8.17 -4.33
CA SER A 67 4.87 -9.06 -4.67
C SER A 67 4.42 -10.50 -4.96
N ALA A 68 3.45 -11.02 -4.20
CA ALA A 68 2.92 -12.34 -4.43
C ALA A 68 2.05 -12.41 -5.68
N LEU A 69 1.19 -11.42 -5.92
CA LEU A 69 0.41 -11.31 -7.15
C LEU A 69 1.32 -11.28 -8.39
N LEU A 70 2.39 -10.49 -8.37
CA LEU A 70 3.37 -10.45 -9.46
C LEU A 70 4.07 -11.80 -9.66
N THR A 71 4.43 -12.48 -8.57
CA THR A 71 5.02 -13.83 -8.64
C THR A 71 4.04 -14.85 -9.20
N ALA A 72 2.76 -14.76 -8.81
CA ALA A 72 1.70 -15.61 -9.32
C ALA A 72 1.44 -15.36 -10.81
N ALA A 73 1.40 -14.10 -11.23
CA ALA A 73 1.28 -13.74 -12.64
C ALA A 73 2.45 -14.25 -13.48
N GLU A 74 3.68 -14.14 -12.97
CA GLU A 74 4.87 -14.67 -13.64
C GLU A 74 4.81 -16.21 -13.79
N ARG A 75 4.23 -16.90 -12.81
CA ARG A 75 3.99 -18.35 -12.87
C ARG A 75 2.93 -18.70 -13.92
N VAL A 76 1.85 -17.92 -14.00
CA VAL A 76 0.80 -18.08 -15.02
C VAL A 76 1.36 -17.86 -16.42
N GLU A 77 2.19 -16.83 -16.59
CA GLU A 77 2.85 -16.53 -17.87
C GLU A 77 3.76 -17.67 -18.30
N ARG A 78 4.61 -18.17 -17.38
CA ARG A 78 5.58 -19.24 -17.67
C ARG A 78 4.97 -20.63 -17.79
N ALA A 79 3.83 -20.88 -17.15
CA ALA A 79 3.22 -22.20 -17.14
C ALA A 79 2.91 -22.65 -18.59
N ASP A 80 3.24 -23.91 -18.87
CA ASP A 80 3.14 -24.45 -20.22
C ASP A 80 1.67 -24.46 -20.69
N ARG A 81 1.45 -24.35 -22.00
CA ARG A 81 0.13 -24.30 -22.61
C ARG A 81 -0.72 -25.52 -22.25
N LEU A 82 -0.06 -26.67 -22.10
CA LEU A 82 -0.69 -27.94 -21.71
C LEU A 82 -1.04 -28.02 -20.21
N GLN A 83 -0.54 -27.09 -19.39
CA GLN A 83 -0.77 -27.03 -17.94
C GLN A 83 -1.92 -26.09 -17.54
N PHE A 84 -2.51 -25.36 -18.49
CA PHE A 84 -3.84 -24.77 -18.32
C PHE A 84 -4.84 -25.65 -19.07
N PRO A 85 -5.22 -26.80 -18.49
CA PRO A 85 -6.37 -27.53 -19.00
C PRO A 85 -7.56 -26.56 -19.05
N CYS A 86 -8.54 -26.87 -19.89
CA CYS A 86 -9.85 -26.20 -19.88
C CYS A 86 -10.65 -26.46 -18.59
N ASP A 87 -9.96 -26.85 -17.53
CA ASP A 87 -10.44 -27.04 -16.18
C ASP A 87 -10.23 -25.71 -15.46
N ASP A 88 -11.26 -25.27 -14.74
CA ASP A 88 -11.22 -24.00 -13.99
C ASP A 88 -10.36 -24.12 -12.72
N THR A 89 -9.72 -25.28 -12.51
CA THR A 89 -8.75 -25.48 -11.44
C THR A 89 -7.44 -24.78 -11.74
N LEU A 90 -6.95 -24.02 -10.77
CA LEU A 90 -5.62 -23.46 -10.81
C LEU A 90 -4.55 -24.53 -11.02
N PRO A 91 -3.51 -24.27 -11.82
CA PRO A 91 -2.33 -25.10 -11.78
C PRO A 91 -1.78 -25.08 -10.35
N ALA A 92 -1.52 -26.25 -9.76
CA ALA A 92 -0.86 -26.41 -8.47
C ALA A 92 0.33 -25.44 -8.21
N PRO A 93 1.18 -25.05 -9.20
CA PRO A 93 2.23 -24.05 -8.97
C PRO A 93 1.76 -22.62 -8.70
N VAL A 94 0.53 -22.23 -9.09
CA VAL A 94 -0.06 -20.91 -8.81
C VAL A 94 -0.58 -20.85 -7.38
N GLU A 95 -1.32 -21.88 -6.96
CA GLU A 95 -1.75 -22.04 -5.56
C GLU A 95 -0.56 -22.12 -4.61
N ALA A 96 0.47 -22.91 -4.97
CA ALA A 96 1.68 -23.01 -4.19
C ALA A 96 2.43 -21.67 -4.09
N ALA A 97 2.49 -20.87 -5.17
CA ALA A 97 3.15 -19.56 -5.15
C ALA A 97 2.39 -18.54 -4.28
N ALA A 98 1.07 -18.59 -4.26
CA ALA A 98 0.24 -17.80 -3.36
C ALA A 98 0.47 -18.19 -1.89
N GLN A 99 0.45 -19.49 -1.59
CA GLN A 99 0.60 -19.98 -0.23
C GLN A 99 2.01 -19.79 0.34
N LEU A 100 3.07 -20.00 -0.45
CA LEU A 100 4.46 -19.99 0.03
C LEU A 100 4.94 -18.61 0.52
N LYS A 101 4.38 -17.52 -0.01
CA LYS A 101 4.95 -16.17 0.16
C LYS A 101 4.22 -15.30 1.18
N LEU A 102 2.97 -15.62 1.52
CA LEU A 102 2.10 -14.70 2.27
C LEU A 102 1.36 -15.32 3.45
N GLY A 103 1.19 -16.65 3.53
CA GLY A 103 0.19 -17.21 4.44
C GLY A 103 -1.22 -16.66 4.16
N VAL A 104 -1.53 -16.38 2.88
CA VAL A 104 -2.80 -15.79 2.43
C VAL A 104 -3.96 -16.64 2.97
N SER A 105 -4.97 -15.99 3.54
CA SER A 105 -6.16 -16.67 4.05
C SER A 105 -7.08 -17.15 2.92
N GLU A 106 -7.09 -16.45 1.79
CA GLU A 106 -7.96 -16.76 0.65
C GLU A 106 -7.36 -16.25 -0.66
N THR A 107 -7.35 -17.11 -1.67
CA THR A 107 -7.02 -16.77 -3.05
C THR A 107 -8.15 -17.22 -3.94
N ASP A 108 -8.74 -16.28 -4.66
CA ASP A 108 -9.79 -16.54 -5.64
C ASP A 108 -9.23 -16.30 -7.03
N VAL A 109 -9.58 -17.18 -7.96
CA VAL A 109 -9.11 -17.10 -9.34
C VAL A 109 -10.24 -17.34 -10.31
N GLU A 110 -10.43 -16.38 -11.20
CA GLU A 110 -11.50 -16.38 -12.17
C GLU A 110 -10.93 -16.48 -13.59
N HIS A 111 -11.45 -17.44 -14.36
CA HIS A 111 -11.05 -17.69 -15.73
C HIS A 111 -12.10 -17.18 -16.70
N HIS A 112 -11.64 -16.49 -17.74
CA HIS A 112 -12.46 -16.10 -18.88
C HIS A 112 -11.75 -16.43 -20.19
N ALA A 113 -12.51 -16.87 -21.18
CA ALA A 113 -12.04 -17.10 -22.54
C ALA A 113 -12.59 -16.02 -23.48
N TRP A 114 -11.77 -15.55 -24.41
CA TRP A 114 -12.20 -14.67 -25.48
C TRP A 114 -12.83 -15.49 -26.60
N ILE A 115 -14.13 -15.29 -26.84
CA ILE A 115 -14.87 -15.94 -27.91
C ILE A 115 -15.04 -14.93 -29.04
N THR A 116 -14.55 -15.26 -30.23
CA THR A 116 -14.84 -14.50 -31.45
C THR A 116 -16.05 -15.10 -32.16
N THR A 117 -17.01 -14.27 -32.54
CA THR A 117 -18.16 -14.71 -33.33
C THR A 117 -17.77 -14.78 -34.80
N GLU A 118 -17.13 -15.88 -35.23
CA GLU A 118 -16.83 -16.30 -36.63
C GLU A 118 -16.19 -15.29 -37.61
N HIS A 119 -16.11 -14.00 -37.30
CA HIS A 119 -15.57 -12.94 -38.13
C HIS A 119 -14.39 -12.26 -37.43
N LEU A 120 -13.35 -12.00 -38.22
CA LEU A 120 -12.11 -11.32 -37.86
C LEU A 120 -12.28 -9.79 -37.74
N ASP A 121 -13.51 -9.31 -37.55
CA ASP A 121 -13.87 -7.88 -37.46
C ASP A 121 -13.82 -7.33 -36.04
N GLY A 122 -13.26 -8.10 -35.09
CA GLY A 122 -12.88 -7.60 -33.76
C GLY A 122 -14.01 -7.58 -32.74
N SER A 123 -15.20 -8.12 -33.07
CA SER A 123 -16.27 -8.31 -32.09
C SER A 123 -16.11 -9.66 -31.37
N GLY A 124 -15.32 -9.67 -30.30
CA GLY A 124 -15.26 -10.79 -29.37
C GLY A 124 -15.94 -10.45 -28.04
N GLN A 125 -16.31 -11.49 -27.30
CA GLN A 125 -16.85 -11.36 -25.94
C GLN A 125 -16.08 -12.27 -24.99
N TRP A 126 -15.83 -11.78 -23.77
CA TRP A 126 -15.33 -12.62 -22.69
C TRP A 126 -16.47 -13.52 -22.20
N ALA A 127 -16.27 -14.83 -22.30
CA ALA A 127 -17.14 -15.82 -21.71
C ALA A 127 -16.49 -16.40 -20.44
N PRO A 128 -17.27 -16.78 -19.43
CA PRO A 128 -16.74 -17.44 -18.25
C PRO A 128 -16.16 -18.82 -18.61
N GLY A 129 -15.15 -19.23 -17.84
CA GLY A 129 -14.45 -20.50 -17.98
C GLY A 129 -13.14 -20.38 -18.75
N ALA A 130 -12.24 -21.34 -18.52
CA ALA A 130 -10.94 -21.38 -19.19
C ALA A 130 -11.03 -21.61 -20.71
N CYS A 131 -12.02 -22.40 -21.18
CA CYS A 131 -12.20 -22.66 -22.61
C CYS A 131 -13.68 -22.71 -23.01
N PRO A 132 -14.02 -22.21 -24.22
CA PRO A 132 -15.36 -22.38 -24.77
C PRO A 132 -15.70 -23.86 -24.95
N GLY A 133 -16.73 -24.35 -24.24
CA GLY A 133 -17.17 -25.75 -24.30
C GLY A 133 -16.19 -26.76 -23.70
N GLY A 134 -15.23 -26.32 -22.88
CA GLY A 134 -14.26 -27.21 -22.22
C GLY A 134 -13.21 -27.82 -23.16
N VAL A 135 -13.12 -27.33 -24.40
CA VAL A 135 -12.18 -27.82 -25.41
C VAL A 135 -11.21 -26.71 -25.80
N TYR A 136 -9.92 -27.03 -25.79
CA TYR A 136 -8.88 -26.10 -26.19
C TYR A 136 -8.98 -25.81 -27.70
N GLN A 137 -8.87 -24.53 -28.07
CA GLN A 137 -8.86 -24.08 -29.46
C GLN A 137 -7.55 -23.34 -29.77
N PRO A 138 -6.98 -23.50 -30.97
CA PRO A 138 -5.84 -22.68 -31.40
C PRO A 138 -6.28 -21.21 -31.51
N ASN A 139 -5.38 -20.28 -31.23
CA ASN A 139 -5.67 -18.84 -31.13
C ASN A 139 -6.61 -18.44 -29.98
N LEU A 140 -6.75 -19.30 -28.97
CA LEU A 140 -7.51 -18.96 -27.77
C LEU A 140 -6.77 -17.88 -26.97
N VAL A 141 -7.50 -16.83 -26.59
CA VAL A 141 -7.05 -15.84 -25.62
C VAL A 141 -7.82 -16.07 -24.32
N GLN A 142 -7.10 -16.18 -23.22
CA GLN A 142 -7.62 -16.36 -21.87
C GLN A 142 -7.28 -15.14 -21.02
N ARG A 143 -8.20 -14.77 -20.13
CA ARG A 143 -7.98 -13.80 -19.06
C ARG A 143 -8.12 -14.52 -17.74
N ILE A 144 -7.11 -14.37 -16.91
CA ILE A 144 -7.03 -14.99 -15.59
C ILE A 144 -6.96 -13.85 -14.59
N THR A 145 -8.01 -13.70 -13.78
CA THR A 145 -8.07 -12.71 -12.71
C THR A 145 -7.66 -13.39 -11.42
N ILE A 146 -6.56 -12.96 -10.81
CA ILE A 146 -6.07 -13.48 -9.54
C ILE A 146 -6.41 -12.49 -8.46
N THR A 147 -7.17 -12.89 -7.45
CA THR A 147 -7.55 -12.09 -6.28
C THR A 147 -6.92 -12.67 -5.02
N MET A 148 -6.27 -11.83 -4.23
CA MET A 148 -5.64 -12.21 -2.95
C MET A 148 -6.15 -11.33 -1.82
N VAL A 149 -6.35 -11.93 -0.65
CA VAL A 149 -6.78 -11.23 0.57
C VAL A 149 -5.71 -11.37 1.66
N SER A 150 -5.18 -10.24 2.17
CA SER A 150 -4.26 -10.26 3.31
C SER A 150 -4.96 -10.83 4.56
N PRO A 151 -4.36 -11.80 5.27
CA PRO A 151 -4.97 -12.39 6.47
C PRO A 151 -5.06 -11.41 7.64
N ASP A 152 -4.16 -10.44 7.72
CA ASP A 152 -4.02 -9.57 8.89
C ASP A 152 -4.87 -8.29 8.78
N THR A 153 -4.90 -7.67 7.60
CA THR A 153 -5.67 -6.43 7.36
C THR A 153 -6.95 -6.63 6.56
N GLY A 154 -7.17 -7.80 5.96
CA GLY A 154 -8.27 -8.04 5.01
C GLY A 154 -8.11 -7.29 3.69
N LEU A 155 -6.92 -6.73 3.41
CA LEU A 155 -6.66 -6.01 2.17
C LEU A 155 -6.83 -6.94 0.96
N THR A 156 -7.76 -6.59 0.08
CA THR A 156 -8.01 -7.35 -1.17
C THR A 156 -7.33 -6.65 -2.35
N ARG A 157 -6.59 -7.42 -3.15
CA ARG A 157 -5.96 -6.95 -4.39
C ARG A 157 -6.17 -7.97 -5.49
N SER A 158 -6.37 -7.48 -6.71
CA SER A 158 -6.51 -8.33 -7.89
C SER A 158 -5.52 -7.94 -8.99
N LEU A 159 -5.13 -8.92 -9.79
CA LEU A 159 -4.28 -8.76 -10.96
C LEU A 159 -4.84 -9.60 -12.10
N GLU A 160 -5.01 -8.99 -13.27
CA GLU A 160 -5.44 -9.68 -14.48
C GLU A 160 -4.23 -10.05 -15.35
N VAL A 161 -4.20 -11.30 -15.81
CA VAL A 161 -3.21 -11.80 -16.76
C VAL A 161 -3.93 -12.25 -18.02
N ILE A 162 -3.53 -11.69 -19.16
CA ILE A 162 -4.06 -12.04 -20.47
C ILE A 162 -3.05 -12.97 -21.15
N LYS A 163 -3.45 -14.18 -21.49
CA LYS A 163 -2.63 -15.16 -22.19
C LYS A 163 -3.24 -15.48 -23.56
N GLY A 164 -2.47 -15.34 -24.62
CA GLY A 164 -2.91 -15.67 -25.97
C GLY A 164 -2.01 -16.70 -26.62
N ASP A 165 -2.58 -17.57 -27.45
CA ASP A 165 -1.85 -18.42 -28.40
C ASP A 165 -1.76 -17.68 -29.74
N ILE A 166 -0.73 -16.85 -29.97
CA ILE A 166 -0.51 -16.15 -31.25
C ILE A 166 0.74 -16.64 -31.97
#